data_AF-A0A3P1BEK8-F1
#
_entry.id   AF-A0A3P1BEK8-F1
#
_cell.length_a   1.000
_cell.length_b   1.000
_cell.length_c   1.000
_cell.angle_alpha   90.00
_cell.angle_beta   90.00
_cell.angle_gamma   90.00
#
_symmetry.space_group_name_H-M   'P 1'
#
loop_
_entity.id
_entity.type
_entity.pdbx_description
1 polymer ?
#
loop_
_entity_poly.entity_id
_entity_poly.type
_entity_poly.pdbx_seq_one_letter_code
_entity_poly.pdbx_strand_id
1 'polypeptide(L)'
;MSDLNQARKIAKAKAVERLVKTRLTIYREEIDAEIRFNVKGIKECINQPFSNYIAKIDLVRDNIEEALKTAKYVGFTDKQTHPKAHILGYHFFETTIAGETAYFNVQVTIQNELYLYSVTQEVTL
;
A
#
# COMPACT_ATOMS: atom_id res chain seq x y z
N MET A 1 19.53 8.11 17.29
CA MET A 1 18.60 7.62 16.25
C MET A 1 17.27 8.28 16.52
N SER A 2 16.65 9.02 15.59
CA SER A 2 15.36 9.64 15.84
C SER A 2 14.27 8.59 16.09
N ASP A 3 13.31 8.88 16.95
CA ASP A 3 12.18 7.98 17.29
C ASP A 3 11.44 7.51 16.03
N LEU A 4 11.33 8.38 15.03
CA LEU A 4 10.71 8.08 13.74
C LEU A 4 11.46 6.99 12.96
N ASN A 5 12.80 7.01 12.95
CA ASN A 5 13.58 5.98 12.24
C ASN A 5 13.45 4.62 12.91
N GLN A 6 13.36 4.60 14.24
CA GLN A 6 13.11 3.37 14.98
C GLN A 6 11.68 2.85 14.71
N ALA A 7 10.67 3.73 14.71
CA ALA A 7 9.30 3.36 14.38
C ALA A 7 9.17 2.75 12.98
N ARG A 8 9.80 3.36 11.96
CA ARG A 8 9.86 2.81 10.59
C ARG A 8 10.49 1.43 10.54
N LYS A 9 11.60 1.22 11.26
CA LYS A 9 12.30 -0.06 11.30
C LYS A 9 11.44 -1.15 11.93
N ILE A 10 10.79 -0.86 13.05
CA ILE A 10 9.89 -1.79 13.75
C ILE A 10 8.68 -2.11 12.88
N ALA A 11 8.02 -1.09 12.31
CA ALA A 11 6.85 -1.26 11.45
C ALA A 11 7.17 -2.14 10.24
N LYS A 12 8.28 -1.86 9.54
CA LYS A 12 8.74 -2.68 8.42
C LYS A 12 8.98 -4.12 8.85
N ALA A 13 9.70 -4.35 9.94
CA ALA A 13 10.03 -5.71 10.38
C ALA A 13 8.78 -6.52 10.69
N LYS A 14 7.84 -5.95 11.46
CA LYS A 14 6.56 -6.60 11.79
C LYS A 14 5.70 -6.87 10.56
N ALA A 15 5.51 -5.87 9.70
CA ALA A 15 4.71 -6.01 8.49
C ALA A 15 5.31 -7.05 7.52
N VAL A 16 6.63 -7.07 7.33
CA VAL A 16 7.30 -8.08 6.48
C VAL A 16 7.15 -9.49 7.05
N GLU A 17 7.31 -9.66 8.36
CA GLU A 17 7.12 -10.95 9.02
C GLU A 17 5.68 -11.46 8.81
N ARG A 18 4.69 -10.58 9.06
CA ARG A 18 3.28 -10.94 9.06
C ARG A 18 2.65 -11.08 7.68
N LEU A 19 3.09 -10.29 6.70
CA LEU A 19 2.45 -10.19 5.38
C LEU A 19 3.25 -10.93 4.31
N VAL A 20 4.56 -10.66 4.26
CA VAL A 20 5.40 -11.09 3.14
C VAL A 20 5.89 -12.51 3.34
N LYS A 21 6.40 -12.84 4.54
CA LYS A 21 6.93 -14.19 4.81
C LYS A 21 5.84 -15.25 4.92
N THR A 22 4.68 -14.89 5.45
CA THR A 22 3.49 -15.74 5.49
C THR A 22 2.82 -15.89 4.13
N ARG A 23 3.21 -15.08 3.14
CA ARG A 23 2.57 -14.99 1.82
C ARG A 23 1.08 -14.68 1.90
N LEU A 24 0.70 -13.82 2.85
CA LEU A 24 -0.67 -13.34 2.97
C LEU A 24 -1.08 -12.61 1.69
N THR A 25 -2.32 -12.85 1.25
CA THR A 25 -2.96 -12.15 0.14
C THR A 25 -4.31 -11.61 0.58
N ILE A 26 -4.82 -10.61 -0.15
CA ILE A 26 -6.16 -10.04 0.07
C ILE A 26 -6.91 -10.09 -1.26
N TYR A 27 -7.94 -10.92 -1.33
CA TYR A 27 -8.84 -10.94 -2.46
C TYR A 27 -9.75 -9.70 -2.46
N ARG A 28 -9.94 -9.11 -3.64
CA ARG A 28 -10.82 -7.95 -3.87
C ARG A 28 -11.74 -8.24 -5.04
N GLU A 29 -13.05 -8.22 -4.77
CA GLU A 29 -14.09 -8.51 -5.76
C GLU A 29 -14.09 -7.51 -6.92
N GLU A 30 -13.80 -6.23 -6.65
CA GLU A 30 -13.87 -5.16 -7.67
C GLU A 30 -12.87 -5.33 -8.80
N ILE A 31 -11.85 -6.15 -8.59
CA ILE A 31 -10.78 -6.45 -9.55
C ILE A 31 -10.63 -7.96 -9.79
N ASP A 32 -11.51 -8.79 -9.20
CA ASP A 32 -11.49 -10.25 -9.25
C ASP A 32 -10.09 -10.87 -9.07
N ALA A 33 -9.33 -10.39 -8.08
CA ALA A 33 -7.94 -10.78 -7.94
C ALA A 33 -7.38 -10.62 -6.51
N GLU A 34 -6.29 -11.34 -6.26
CA GLU A 34 -5.53 -11.26 -5.02
C GLU A 34 -4.47 -10.16 -5.05
N ILE A 35 -4.51 -9.26 -4.07
CA ILE A 35 -3.44 -8.30 -3.79
C ILE A 35 -2.37 -8.98 -2.94
N ARG A 36 -1.13 -8.93 -3.42
CA ARG A 36 0.06 -9.47 -2.76
C ARG A 36 0.87 -8.38 -2.07
N PHE A 37 1.71 -8.81 -1.14
CA PHE A 37 2.64 -7.92 -0.43
C PHE A 37 4.08 -8.30 -0.74
N ASN A 38 4.93 -7.28 -0.89
CA ASN A 38 6.37 -7.48 -1.01
C ASN A 38 7.14 -6.43 -0.19
N VAL A 39 8.42 -6.68 0.07
CA VAL A 39 9.25 -5.82 0.92
C VAL A 39 9.32 -4.39 0.37
N LYS A 40 9.30 -4.21 -0.94
CA LYS A 40 9.37 -2.89 -1.59
C LYS A 40 8.10 -2.10 -1.31
N GLY A 41 6.92 -2.68 -1.52
CA GLY A 41 5.63 -2.05 -1.25
C GLY A 41 5.47 -1.64 0.20
N ILE A 42 5.87 -2.50 1.15
CA ILE A 42 5.87 -2.15 2.58
C ILE A 42 6.80 -0.95 2.88
N LYS A 43 7.99 -0.91 2.28
CA LYS A 43 8.90 0.23 2.44
C LYS A 43 8.31 1.52 1.87
N GLU A 44 7.69 1.46 0.70
CA GLU A 44 7.05 2.61 0.06
C GLU A 44 5.87 3.14 0.89
N CYS A 45 4.99 2.26 1.38
CA CYS A 45 3.88 2.64 2.27
C CYS A 45 4.39 3.42 3.51
N ILE A 46 5.50 2.98 4.09
CA ILE A 46 6.12 3.63 5.27
C ILE A 46 6.80 4.97 4.90
N ASN A 47 7.53 5.02 3.79
CA ASN A 47 8.46 6.11 3.52
C ASN A 47 7.87 7.27 2.73
N GLN A 48 6.83 7.05 1.92
CA GLN A 48 6.23 8.13 1.14
C GLN A 48 5.73 9.26 2.04
N PRO A 49 5.70 10.52 1.58
CA PRO A 49 5.12 11.62 2.33
C PRO A 49 3.67 11.37 2.74
N PHE A 50 3.34 11.79 3.95
CA PHE A 50 1.98 11.77 4.50
C PHE A 50 1.91 12.78 5.65
N SER A 51 0.88 13.61 5.74
CA SER A 51 0.70 14.61 6.82
C SER A 51 0.83 13.99 8.20
N ASN A 52 0.07 12.94 8.50
CA ASN A 52 0.18 12.20 9.76
C ASN A 52 1.09 10.96 9.64
N TYR A 53 2.40 11.19 9.59
CA TYR A 53 3.40 10.12 9.43
C TYR A 53 3.29 8.99 10.46
N ILE A 54 3.05 9.31 11.74
CA ILE A 54 3.01 8.29 12.80
C ILE A 54 1.78 7.40 12.63
N ALA A 55 0.60 7.99 12.41
CA ALA A 55 -0.62 7.21 12.19
C ALA A 55 -0.49 6.28 10.97
N LYS A 56 0.15 6.73 9.89
CA LYS A 56 0.43 5.87 8.73
C LYS A 56 1.37 4.72 9.09
N ILE A 57 2.44 4.99 9.83
CA ILE A 57 3.39 3.95 10.27
C ILE A 57 2.69 2.92 11.16
N ASP A 58 1.85 3.37 12.09
CA ASP A 58 1.08 2.50 12.98
C ASP A 58 0.08 1.65 12.18
N LEU A 59 -0.61 2.23 11.20
CA LEU A 59 -1.48 1.48 10.30
C LEU A 59 -0.70 0.40 9.54
N VAL A 60 0.44 0.74 8.94
CA VAL A 60 1.27 -0.24 8.20
C VAL A 60 1.76 -1.35 9.13
N ARG A 61 2.12 -1.01 10.37
CA ARG A 61 2.60 -1.96 11.38
C ARG A 61 1.52 -2.97 11.77
N ASP A 62 0.31 -2.49 12.05
CA ASP A 62 -0.68 -3.28 12.79
C ASP A 62 -1.93 -3.62 11.99
N ASN A 63 -2.41 -2.75 11.09
CA ASN A 63 -3.79 -2.81 10.58
C ASN A 63 -3.93 -2.75 9.05
N ILE A 64 -2.83 -2.84 8.29
CA ILE A 64 -2.88 -2.67 6.84
C ILE A 64 -3.75 -3.71 6.13
N GLU A 65 -3.84 -4.94 6.64
CA GLU A 65 -4.70 -5.96 6.03
C GLU A 65 -6.17 -5.56 6.10
N GLU A 66 -6.64 -5.19 7.29
CA GLU A 66 -8.04 -4.85 7.51
C GLU A 66 -8.42 -3.55 6.81
N ALA A 67 -7.52 -2.56 6.88
CA ALA A 67 -7.69 -1.31 6.17
C ALA A 67 -7.78 -1.54 4.65
N LEU A 68 -6.95 -2.39 4.07
CA LEU A 68 -7.00 -2.69 2.63
C LEU A 68 -8.20 -3.55 2.26
N LYS A 69 -8.68 -4.46 3.12
CA LYS A 69 -9.91 -5.23 2.87
C LYS A 69 -11.14 -4.36 2.80
N THR A 70 -11.23 -3.36 3.67
CA THR A 70 -12.41 -2.50 3.83
C THR A 70 -12.33 -1.19 3.03
N ALA A 71 -11.17 -0.85 2.47
CA ALA A 71 -10.98 0.33 1.65
C ALA A 71 -11.88 0.31 0.40
N LYS A 72 -12.51 1.44 0.09
CA LYS A 72 -13.43 1.61 -1.03
C LYS A 72 -12.67 1.65 -2.36
N TYR A 73 -13.05 0.82 -3.33
CA TYR A 73 -12.47 0.91 -4.68
C TYR A 73 -12.80 2.25 -5.36
N VAL A 74 -11.81 2.89 -5.96
CA VAL A 74 -11.92 4.20 -6.62
C VAL A 74 -11.82 4.09 -8.14
N GLY A 75 -10.88 3.28 -8.64
CA GLY A 75 -10.68 3.11 -10.07
C GLY A 75 -9.27 2.65 -10.43
N PHE A 76 -8.97 2.75 -11.73
CA PHE A 76 -7.71 2.34 -12.34
C PHE A 76 -7.12 3.47 -13.20
N THR A 77 -5.80 3.57 -13.25
CA THR A 77 -5.08 4.39 -14.22
C THR A 77 -3.89 3.63 -14.81
N ASP A 78 -3.64 3.82 -16.10
CA ASP A 78 -2.40 3.40 -16.78
C ASP A 78 -1.33 4.51 -16.78
N LYS A 79 -1.68 5.72 -16.33
CA LYS A 79 -0.76 6.85 -16.26
C LYS A 79 0.29 6.61 -15.19
N GLN A 80 1.55 6.74 -15.59
CA GLN A 80 2.69 6.59 -14.69
C GLN A 80 3.53 7.87 -14.71
N THR A 81 3.74 8.47 -13.55
CA THR A 81 4.67 9.62 -13.40
C THR A 81 6.09 9.26 -13.85
N HIS A 82 6.49 8.01 -13.60
CA HIS A 82 7.75 7.44 -14.06
C HIS A 82 7.47 6.08 -14.71
N PRO A 83 7.25 6.06 -16.03
CA PRO A 83 6.86 4.84 -16.74
C PRO A 83 7.85 3.70 -16.54
N LYS A 84 7.33 2.54 -16.18
CA LYS A 84 8.08 1.30 -16.05
C LYS A 84 7.47 0.25 -16.98
N ALA A 85 8.30 -0.29 -17.87
CA ALA A 85 7.84 -1.26 -18.89
C ALA A 85 7.19 -2.53 -18.32
N HIS A 86 7.46 -2.87 -17.06
CA HIS A 86 6.89 -4.05 -16.39
C HIS A 86 5.59 -3.75 -15.62
N ILE A 87 5.10 -2.51 -15.65
CA ILE A 87 3.91 -2.05 -14.91
C ILE A 87 2.84 -1.59 -15.91
N LEU A 88 1.64 -2.12 -15.76
CA LEU A 88 0.47 -1.75 -16.56
C LEU A 88 -0.26 -0.53 -16.00
N GLY A 89 -0.29 -0.37 -14.68
CA GLY A 89 -1.02 0.71 -14.04
C GLY A 89 -1.21 0.50 -12.55
N TYR A 90 -2.16 1.23 -11.99
CA TYR A 90 -2.50 1.19 -10.57
C TYR A 90 -4.01 1.16 -10.36
N HIS A 91 -4.45 0.29 -9.47
CA HIS A 91 -5.76 0.38 -8.82
C HIS A 91 -5.65 1.21 -7.55
N PHE A 92 -6.71 1.95 -7.25
CA PHE A 92 -6.77 2.82 -6.07
C PHE A 92 -7.90 2.38 -5.15
N PHE A 93 -7.59 2.30 -3.85
CA PHE A 93 -8.56 2.01 -2.80
C PHE A 93 -8.50 3.10 -1.72
N GLU A 94 -9.59 3.83 -1.57
CA GLU A 94 -9.76 4.93 -0.61
C GLU A 94 -9.97 4.40 0.81
N THR A 95 -9.28 5.02 1.76
CA THR A 95 -9.37 4.73 3.18
C THR A 95 -9.20 6.02 3.99
N THR A 96 -9.18 5.91 5.32
CA THR A 96 -8.96 7.04 6.23
C THR A 96 -7.83 6.73 7.19
N ILE A 97 -6.90 7.67 7.35
CA ILE A 97 -5.78 7.58 8.30
C ILE A 97 -5.81 8.83 9.17
N ALA A 98 -6.07 8.67 10.47
CA ALA A 98 -6.17 9.80 11.42
C ALA A 98 -7.17 10.91 10.97
N GLY A 99 -8.29 10.52 10.37
CA GLY A 99 -9.32 11.44 9.88
C GLY A 99 -9.04 12.06 8.50
N GLU A 100 -7.90 11.75 7.90
CA GLU A 100 -7.52 12.25 6.58
C GLU A 100 -7.74 11.18 5.51
N THR A 101 -8.23 11.58 4.33
CA THR A 101 -8.36 10.68 3.18
C THR A 101 -6.99 10.18 2.75
N ALA A 102 -6.90 8.88 2.50
CA ALA A 102 -5.71 8.22 1.98
C ALA A 102 -6.11 7.18 0.94
N TYR A 103 -5.14 6.78 0.11
CA TYR A 103 -5.35 5.81 -0.95
C TYR A 103 -4.27 4.75 -0.89
N PHE A 104 -4.67 3.48 -0.90
CA PHE A 104 -3.79 2.38 -1.21
C PHE A 104 -3.64 2.29 -2.72
N ASN A 105 -2.39 2.29 -3.17
CA ASN A 105 -2.03 2.18 -4.58
C ASN A 105 -1.58 0.75 -4.84
N VAL A 106 -2.37 0.01 -5.61
CA VAL A 106 -2.10 -1.39 -5.95
C VAL A 106 -1.59 -1.44 -7.39
N GLN A 107 -0.32 -1.79 -7.53
CA GLN A 107 0.38 -1.86 -8.80
C GLN A 107 0.01 -3.14 -9.55
N VAL A 108 -0.28 -3.01 -10.85
CA VAL A 108 -0.54 -4.13 -11.77
C VAL A 108 0.69 -4.35 -12.63
N THR A 109 1.25 -5.56 -12.63
CA THR A 109 2.38 -5.93 -13.50
C THR A 109 1.90 -6.39 -14.87
N ILE A 110 2.81 -6.48 -15.85
CA ILE A 110 2.52 -7.07 -17.17
C ILE A 110 2.14 -8.56 -17.11
N GLN A 111 2.41 -9.24 -15.99
CA GLN A 111 1.96 -10.60 -15.71
C GLN A 111 0.59 -10.65 -15.02
N ASN A 112 -0.12 -9.52 -14.94
CA ASN A 112 -1.37 -9.33 -14.18
C ASN A 112 -1.23 -9.68 -12.69
N GLU A 113 -0.04 -9.58 -12.11
CA GLU A 113 0.12 -9.69 -10.67
C GLU A 113 -0.17 -8.34 -10.01
N LEU A 114 -0.86 -8.39 -8.88
CA LEU A 114 -1.19 -7.20 -8.09
C LEU A 114 -0.37 -7.14 -6.82
N TYR A 115 0.26 -5.99 -6.60
CA TYR A 115 1.03 -5.74 -5.39
C TYR A 115 0.59 -4.43 -4.74
N LEU A 116 0.36 -4.46 -3.42
CA LEU A 116 0.29 -3.21 -2.68
C LEU A 116 1.63 -2.48 -2.83
N TYR A 117 1.59 -1.29 -3.43
CA TYR A 117 2.77 -0.53 -3.78
C TYR A 117 3.00 0.66 -2.87
N SER A 118 1.97 1.46 -2.56
CA SER A 118 2.15 2.61 -1.67
C SER A 118 0.85 3.12 -1.04
N VAL A 119 0.98 4.14 -0.18
CA VAL A 119 -0.13 4.88 0.43
C VAL A 119 0.07 6.38 0.22
N THR A 120 -0.89 7.05 -0.42
CA THR A 120 -0.83 8.49 -0.76
C THR A 120 -2.07 9.25 -0.29
N GLN A 121 -2.00 10.59 -0.27
CA GLN A 121 -3.15 11.46 0.04
C GLN A 121 -3.92 11.91 -1.19
N GLU A 122 -3.32 11.73 -2.36
CA GLU A 122 -3.87 12.12 -3.65
C GLU A 122 -3.65 10.98 -4.64
N VAL A 123 -4.51 10.93 -5.66
CA VAL A 123 -4.41 10.01 -6.78
C VAL A 123 -4.49 10.81 -8.08
N THR A 124 -3.77 10.35 -9.09
CA THR A 124 -3.91 10.84 -10.45
C THR A 124 -4.61 9.75 -11.26
N LEU A 125 -5.84 10.00 -11.68
CA LEU A 125 -6.60 9.12 -12.58
C LEU A 125 -6.37 9.52 -14.04
#